data_AF-A0A5S3SES0-F1
#
_entry.id   AF-A0A5S3SES0-F1
#
_cell.length_a   1.000
_cell.length_b   1.000
_cell.length_c   1.000
_cell.angle_alpha   90.00
_cell.angle_beta   90.00
_cell.angle_gamma   90.00
#
_symmetry.space_group_name_H-M   'P 1'
#
loop_
_entity.id
_entity.type
_entity.pdbx_description
1 polymer ?
#
loop_
_entity_poly.entity_id
_entity_poly.type
_entity_poly.pdbx_seq_one_letter_code
_entity_poly.pdbx_strand_id
1 'polypeptide(L)'
;MANKAFKNAGLLGTVYFVGAFLYKELFKKREDAYEEQYKNLYPLLKITFTKAGRDSSKFNNLLNAFLSLTPVGANRRNFKRRYIGDKSGWSNLPKDLAKIPYGHWW
;
A
#
# COMPACT_ATOMS: atom_id res chain seq x y z
N MET A 1 -3.60 -34.95 10.92
CA MET A 1 -4.37 -33.75 10.54
C MET A 1 -3.53 -32.48 10.72
N ALA A 2 -2.59 -32.20 9.83
CA ALA A 2 -1.74 -31.00 9.92
C ALA A 2 -1.74 -30.29 8.57
N ASN A 3 -2.76 -29.47 8.25
CA ASN A 3 -2.84 -28.94 6.88
C ASN A 3 -3.61 -27.64 6.65
N LYS A 4 -3.50 -26.63 7.53
CA LYS A 4 -3.96 -25.27 7.18
C LYS A 4 -3.19 -24.15 7.87
N ALA A 5 -2.83 -24.32 9.14
CA ALA A 5 -2.15 -23.28 9.92
C ALA A 5 -0.74 -22.93 9.38
N PHE A 6 0.06 -23.92 8.97
CA PHE A 6 1.44 -23.70 8.51
C PHE A 6 1.56 -23.03 7.13
N LYS A 7 0.61 -23.26 6.21
CA LYS A 7 0.61 -22.62 4.88
C LYS A 7 0.35 -21.11 4.96
N ASN A 8 -0.52 -20.69 5.88
CA ASN A 8 -0.88 -19.29 6.06
C ASN A 8 0.21 -18.49 6.78
N ALA A 9 0.93 -19.10 7.71
CA ALA A 9 2.06 -18.46 8.40
C ALA A 9 3.23 -18.14 7.44
N GLY A 10 3.53 -19.05 6.49
CA GLY A 10 4.56 -18.83 5.47
C GLY A 10 4.20 -17.71 4.47
N LEU A 11 2.95 -17.66 4.01
CA LEU A 11 2.49 -16.60 3.09
C LEU A 11 2.53 -15.22 3.76
N LEU A 12 2.07 -15.12 5.02
CA LEU A 12 2.08 -13.88 5.80
C LEU A 12 3.51 -13.41 6.08
N GLY A 13 4.42 -14.33 6.43
CA GLY A 13 5.83 -14.01 6.65
C GLY A 13 6.55 -13.52 5.37
N THR A 14 6.23 -14.11 4.21
CA THR A 14 6.86 -13.73 2.94
C THR A 14 6.37 -12.38 2.41
N VAL A 15 5.07 -12.09 2.54
CA VAL A 15 4.50 -10.77 2.21
C VAL A 15 5.07 -9.69 3.13
N TYR A 16 5.21 -9.98 4.43
CA TYR A 16 5.83 -9.07 5.38
C TYR A 16 7.30 -8.79 5.03
N PHE A 17 8.07 -9.81 4.66
CA PHE A 17 9.49 -9.65 4.29
C PHE A 17 9.70 -8.87 3.00
N VAL A 18 8.93 -9.14 1.94
CA VAL A 18 9.03 -8.39 0.67
C VAL A 18 8.56 -6.95 0.86
N GLY A 19 7.49 -6.75 1.64
CA GLY A 19 7.03 -5.42 2.04
C GLY A 19 8.10 -4.65 2.82
N ALA A 20 8.74 -5.29 3.80
CA ALA A 20 9.79 -4.69 4.63
C ALA A 20 11.09 -4.41 3.85
N PHE A 21 11.45 -5.25 2.89
CA PHE A 21 12.64 -5.08 2.06
C PHE A 21 12.49 -3.90 1.10
N LEU A 22 11.36 -3.80 0.38
CA LEU A 22 11.06 -2.62 -0.45
C LEU A 22 10.92 -1.35 0.39
N TYR A 23 10.37 -1.47 1.60
CA TYR A 23 10.22 -0.37 2.55
C TYR A 23 11.56 0.16 3.07
N LYS A 24 12.57 -0.69 3.32
CA LYS A 24 13.87 -0.22 3.82
C LYS A 24 14.68 0.52 2.74
N GLU A 25 14.60 0.05 1.50
CA GLU A 25 15.40 0.61 0.41
C GLU A 25 14.82 1.92 -0.15
N LEU A 26 13.51 2.10 -0.08
CA LEU A 26 12.85 3.32 -0.57
C LEU A 26 12.80 4.46 0.46
N PHE A 27 12.87 4.17 1.76
CA PHE A 27 12.52 5.12 2.84
C PHE A 27 13.72 5.56 3.69
N LYS A 28 14.54 6.48 3.17
CA LYS A 28 15.36 7.38 4.00
C LYS A 28 14.48 8.54 4.49
N LYS A 29 14.33 8.66 5.81
CA LYS A 29 13.36 9.54 6.50
C LYS A 29 13.62 11.05 6.29
N ARG A 30 12.71 11.71 5.57
CA ARG A 30 12.33 13.14 5.68
C ARG A 30 10.84 13.26 5.34
N GLU A 31 10.13 14.25 5.86
CA GLU A 31 8.70 14.44 5.59
C GLU A 31 8.42 14.64 4.09
N ASP A 32 9.31 15.39 3.41
CA ASP A 32 9.35 15.56 1.95
C ASP A 32 9.49 14.24 1.18
N ALA A 33 10.13 13.23 1.79
CA ALA A 33 10.36 11.95 1.14
C ALA A 33 9.07 11.16 0.91
N TYR A 34 8.04 11.34 1.75
CA TYR A 34 6.78 10.62 1.61
C TYR A 34 5.95 11.12 0.42
N GLU A 35 5.99 12.42 0.14
CA GLU A 35 5.32 13.00 -1.02
C GLU A 35 5.98 12.58 -2.33
N GLU A 36 7.32 12.62 -2.38
CA GLU A 36 8.08 12.14 -3.53
C GLU A 36 7.84 10.64 -3.78
N GLN A 37 7.86 9.82 -2.73
CA GLN A 37 7.56 8.39 -2.84
C GLN A 37 6.13 8.14 -3.34
N TYR A 38 5.14 8.89 -2.83
CA TYR A 38 3.77 8.79 -3.31
C TYR A 38 3.67 9.09 -4.81
N LYS A 39 4.28 10.21 -5.25
CA LYS A 39 4.34 10.63 -6.66
C LYS A 39 5.01 9.58 -7.53
N ASN A 40 6.07 8.94 -7.04
CA ASN A 40 6.80 7.89 -7.76
C ASN A 40 6.02 6.57 -7.86
N LEU A 41 5.25 6.22 -6.82
CA LEU A 41 4.43 5.01 -6.82
C LEU A 41 3.14 5.16 -7.65
N TYR A 42 2.57 6.36 -7.75
CA TYR A 42 1.26 6.58 -8.36
C TYR A 42 1.12 6.04 -9.81
N PRO A 43 2.09 6.26 -10.74
CA PRO A 43 2.03 5.68 -12.08
C PRO A 43 1.94 4.15 -12.10
N LEU A 44 2.51 3.49 -11.09
CA LEU A 44 2.52 2.04 -10.98
C LEU A 44 1.13 1.46 -10.66
N LEU A 45 0.18 2.25 -10.13
CA LEU A 45 -1.18 1.77 -9.86
C LEU A 45 -1.84 1.29 -11.15
N LYS A 46 -1.96 2.17 -12.15
CA LYS A 46 -2.63 1.84 -13.41
C LYS A 46 -1.87 0.74 -14.15
N ILE A 47 -0.54 0.81 -14.20
CA ILE A 47 0.30 -0.18 -14.88
C ILE A 47 0.14 -1.56 -14.25
N THR A 48 0.27 -1.65 -12.92
CA THR A 48 0.16 -2.93 -12.19
C THR A 48 -1.25 -3.48 -12.25
N PHE A 49 -2.27 -2.62 -12.14
CA PHE A 49 -3.67 -3.03 -12.31
C PHE A 49 -3.91 -3.63 -13.69
N THR A 50 -3.49 -2.95 -14.77
CA THR A 50 -3.67 -3.47 -16.14
C THR A 50 -2.92 -4.78 -16.37
N LYS A 51 -1.70 -4.92 -15.83
CA LYS A 51 -0.85 -6.10 -16.07
C LYS A 51 -1.18 -7.31 -15.20
N ALA A 52 -1.54 -7.08 -13.95
CA ALA A 52 -1.69 -8.14 -12.96
C ALA A 52 -3.12 -8.29 -12.45
N GLY A 53 -3.98 -7.30 -12.62
CA GLY A 53 -5.36 -7.30 -12.12
C GLY A 53 -5.47 -6.92 -10.65
N ARG A 54 -6.68 -6.52 -10.25
CA ARG A 54 -7.00 -6.01 -8.90
C ARG A 54 -6.69 -6.96 -7.76
N ASP A 55 -6.95 -8.26 -7.97
CA ASP A 55 -6.85 -9.27 -6.93
C ASP A 55 -5.46 -9.92 -6.86
N SER A 56 -4.52 -9.48 -7.70
CA SER A 56 -3.16 -10.01 -7.70
C SER A 56 -2.36 -9.63 -6.45
N SER A 57 -1.47 -10.52 -6.04
CA SER A 57 -0.50 -10.24 -4.98
C SER A 57 0.35 -9.00 -5.30
N LYS A 58 0.74 -8.81 -6.56
CA LYS A 58 1.49 -7.63 -7.01
C LYS A 58 0.73 -6.33 -6.77
N PHE A 59 -0.53 -6.26 -7.17
CA PHE A 59 -1.34 -5.06 -6.96
C PHE A 59 -1.62 -4.81 -5.47
N ASN A 60 -1.92 -5.86 -4.71
CA ASN A 60 -2.13 -5.74 -3.26
C ASN A 60 -0.85 -5.29 -2.52
N ASN A 61 0.33 -5.76 -2.93
CA ASN A 61 1.61 -5.30 -2.38
C ASN A 61 1.85 -3.82 -2.67
N LEU A 62 1.49 -3.35 -3.87
CA LEU A 62 1.58 -1.93 -4.20
C LEU A 62 0.63 -1.08 -3.33
N LEU A 63 -0.62 -1.52 -3.13
CA LEU A 63 -1.54 -0.85 -2.21
C LEU A 63 -1.01 -0.81 -0.77
N ASN A 64 -0.37 -1.89 -0.32
CA ASN A 64 0.28 -1.92 0.98
C ASN A 64 1.48 -0.96 1.08
N ALA A 65 2.20 -0.72 -0.02
CA ALA A 65 3.25 0.31 -0.06
C ALA A 65 2.64 1.72 0.18
N PHE A 66 1.52 2.05 -0.48
CA PHE A 66 0.78 3.30 -0.19
C PHE A 66 0.32 3.38 1.28
N LEU A 67 -0.14 2.27 1.85
CA LEU A 67 -0.56 2.23 3.24
C LEU A 67 0.61 2.41 4.22
N SER A 68 1.81 1.95 3.85
CA SER A 68 3.02 2.10 4.67
C SER A 68 3.52 3.55 4.72
N LEU A 69 3.29 4.32 3.65
CA LEU A 69 3.55 5.75 3.57
C LEU A 69 2.61 6.58 4.48
N THR A 70 1.40 6.08 4.74
CA THR A 70 0.41 6.82 5.52
C THR A 70 0.82 6.88 7.00
N PRO A 71 0.69 8.05 7.67
CA PRO A 71 0.93 8.17 9.10
C PRO A 71 0.10 7.16 9.90
N VAL A 72 0.74 6.56 10.90
CA VAL A 72 0.15 5.52 11.75
C VAL A 72 -1.09 6.03 12.51
N GLY A 73 -1.94 5.11 12.96
CA GLY A 73 -3.13 5.44 13.74
C GLY A 73 -4.38 5.69 12.89
N ALA A 74 -5.13 6.74 13.22
CA ALA A 74 -6.42 7.04 12.60
C ALA A 74 -6.30 7.28 11.08
N ASN A 75 -5.25 8.00 10.66
CA ASN A 75 -4.98 8.31 9.25
C ASN A 75 -4.81 7.04 8.42
N ARG A 76 -3.89 6.14 8.81
CA ARG A 76 -3.71 4.83 8.17
C ARG A 76 -5.00 4.00 8.13
N ARG A 77 -5.77 3.97 9.21
CA ARG A 77 -7.04 3.23 9.25
C ARG A 77 -8.06 3.79 8.25
N ASN A 78 -8.20 5.11 8.20
CA ASN A 78 -9.11 5.81 7.30
C ASN A 78 -8.68 5.67 5.84
N PHE A 79 -7.38 5.83 5.55
CA PHE A 79 -6.80 5.61 4.24
C PHE A 79 -7.06 4.19 3.74
N LYS A 80 -6.75 3.18 4.57
CA LYS A 80 -7.03 1.77 4.24
C LYS A 80 -8.50 1.57 3.92
N ARG A 81 -9.41 2.08 4.77
CA ARG A 81 -10.85 1.92 4.59
C ARG A 81 -11.33 2.54 3.27
N ARG A 82 -10.91 3.77 2.97
CA ARG A 82 -11.36 4.51 1.78
C ARG A 82 -10.80 3.96 0.47
N TYR A 83 -9.53 3.57 0.47
CA TYR A 83 -8.80 3.33 -0.77
C TYR A 83 -8.40 1.88 -1.01
N ILE A 84 -8.32 1.06 0.03
CA ILE A 84 -7.78 -0.31 -0.08
C ILE A 84 -8.85 -1.35 0.25
N GLY A 85 -9.70 -1.07 1.23
CA GLY A 85 -10.73 -1.97 1.73
C GLY A 85 -11.70 -2.42 0.64
N ASP A 86 -12.09 -1.50 -0.24
CA ASP A 86 -12.97 -1.79 -1.36
C ASP A 86 -12.20 -2.15 -2.62
N LYS A 87 -12.74 -3.08 -3.43
CA LYS A 87 -12.12 -3.50 -4.69
C LYS A 87 -11.96 -2.35 -5.68
N SER A 88 -12.86 -1.36 -5.67
CA SER A 88 -12.77 -0.16 -6.51
C SER A 88 -12.14 1.04 -5.80
N GLY A 89 -11.96 1.00 -4.47
CA GLY A 89 -11.52 2.17 -3.69
C GLY A 89 -10.19 2.79 -4.19
N TRP A 90 -9.29 1.96 -4.71
CA TRP A 90 -7.98 2.40 -5.20
C TRP A 90 -8.08 3.35 -6.39
N SER A 91 -9.14 3.30 -7.19
CA SER A 91 -9.31 4.22 -8.32
C SER A 91 -9.61 5.65 -7.88
N ASN A 92 -9.99 5.82 -6.61
CA ASN A 92 -10.23 7.13 -6.00
C ASN A 92 -8.96 7.73 -5.38
N LEU A 93 -7.81 7.05 -5.42
CA LEU A 93 -6.55 7.64 -4.99
C LEU A 93 -6.28 8.88 -5.87
N PRO A 94 -6.10 10.08 -5.29
CA PRO A 94 -5.76 11.24 -6.08
C PRO A 94 -4.31 11.17 -6.54
N LYS A 95 -4.00 11.68 -7.74
CA LYS A 95 -2.61 11.80 -8.22
C LYS A 95 -1.74 12.68 -7.31
N ASP A 96 -2.38 13.66 -6.66
CA ASP A 96 -1.74 14.64 -5.81
C ASP A 96 -2.06 14.34 -4.33
N LEU A 97 -1.03 14.28 -3.50
CA LEU A 97 -1.12 13.98 -2.08
C LEU A 97 -1.92 15.04 -1.32
N ALA A 98 -1.81 16.30 -1.72
CA ALA A 98 -2.53 17.42 -1.12
C ALA A 98 -4.06 17.30 -1.26
N LYS A 99 -4.53 16.46 -2.19
CA LYS A 99 -5.96 16.18 -2.38
C LYS A 99 -6.49 15.04 -1.51
N ILE A 100 -5.63 14.40 -0.72
CA ILE A 100 -6.06 13.40 0.25
C ILE A 100 -6.67 14.13 1.46
N PRO A 101 -7.88 13.76 1.91
CA PRO A 101 -8.51 14.43 3.05
C PRO A 101 -7.65 14.36 4.31
N TYR A 102 -7.64 15.44 5.10
CA TYR A 102 -6.81 15.60 6.32
C TYR A 102 -6.71 14.30 7.14
N GLY A 103 -7.82 13.78 7.69
CA GLY A 103 -7.82 12.55 8.49
C GLY A 103 -7.53 11.22 7.75
N HIS A 104 -6.99 11.26 6.54
CA HIS A 104 -6.50 10.09 5.80
C HIS A 104 -5.00 10.18 5.52
N TRP A 105 -4.33 11.33 5.74
CA TRP A 105 -2.89 11.48 5.51
C TRP A 105 -2.19 12.51 6.40
N TRP A 106 -2.89 13.52 6.91
CA TRP A 106 -2.38 14.65 7.68
C TRP A 106 -2.94 14.66 9.11
#